data_AF-A0A924Z6U1-F1
#
_entry.id   AF-A0A924Z6U1-F1
#
_cell.length_a   1.000
_cell.length_b   1.000
_cell.length_c   1.000
_cell.angle_alpha   90.00
_cell.angle_beta   90.00
_cell.angle_gamma   90.00
#
_symmetry.space_group_name_H-M   'P 1'
#
loop_
_entity.id
_entity.type
_entity.pdbx_description
1 polymer ?
#
loop_
_entity_poly.entity_id
_entity_poly.type
_entity_poly.pdbx_seq_one_letter_code
_entity_poly.pdbx_strand_id
1 'polypeptide(L)'
;MKPPLTIRVHTHGNVAIVANDGGLVAGTALSAGPVLLDRVPQGHTVGLVDIAADAPEQRYGIPIGIALKSISAGSWAPAVG
;
A
#
# COMPACT_ATOMS: atom_id res chain seq x y z
N MET A 1 -17.98 7.16 10.15
CA MET A 1 -16.97 6.27 9.51
C MET A 1 -15.72 6.30 10.38
N LYS A 2 -15.04 5.16 10.59
CA LYS A 2 -13.74 5.16 11.28
C LYS A 2 -12.71 5.85 10.37
N PRO A 3 -11.75 6.61 10.93
CA PRO A 3 -10.70 7.22 10.12
C PRO A 3 -9.88 6.14 9.39
N PRO A 4 -9.26 6.44 8.25
CA PRO A 4 -8.34 5.53 7.58
C PRO A 4 -7.15 5.21 8.47
N LEU A 5 -6.87 3.92 8.64
CA LEU A 5 -5.80 3.37 9.47
C LEU A 5 -4.89 2.53 8.58
N THR A 6 -3.65 2.98 8.47
CA THR A 6 -2.59 2.25 7.78
C THR A 6 -1.36 2.14 8.67
N ILE A 7 -0.71 0.99 8.64
CA ILE A 7 0.56 0.77 9.32
C ILE A 7 1.68 0.95 8.29
N ARG A 8 2.37 2.08 8.37
CA ARG A 8 3.63 2.31 7.66
C ARG A 8 4.77 2.10 8.65
N VAL A 9 5.50 1.00 8.51
CA VAL A 9 6.46 0.59 9.54
C VAL A 9 7.75 1.42 9.53
N HIS A 10 8.09 2.05 8.40
CA HIS A 10 9.25 2.93 8.28
C HIS A 10 9.01 4.00 7.22
N THR A 11 9.59 5.18 7.42
CA THR A 11 9.44 6.34 6.52
C THR A 11 10.06 6.11 5.14
N HIS A 12 11.02 5.19 5.01
CA HIS A 12 11.60 4.79 3.71
C HIS A 12 10.87 3.62 3.04
N GLY A 13 9.83 3.04 3.65
CA GLY A 13 9.00 2.04 2.98
C GLY A 13 8.11 2.68 1.90
N ASN A 14 7.88 1.95 0.81
CA ASN A 14 7.01 2.36 -0.29
C ASN A 14 5.62 1.68 -0.27
N VAL A 15 5.35 0.83 0.74
CA VAL A 15 4.04 0.22 1.00
C VAL A 15 3.58 0.45 2.44
N ALA A 16 2.27 0.40 2.68
CA ALA A 16 1.66 0.35 4.01
C ALA A 16 0.58 -0.73 4.10
N ILE A 17 0.27 -1.20 5.31
CA ILE A 17 -0.76 -2.24 5.54
C ILE A 17 -2.07 -1.58 5.98
N VAL A 18 -3.20 -1.96 5.39
CA VAL A 18 -4.53 -1.50 5.82
C VAL A 18 -4.96 -2.22 7.11
N ALA A 19 -5.27 -1.44 8.15
CA ALA A 19 -5.63 -1.97 9.48
C ALA A 19 -7.12 -1.81 9.83
N ASN A 20 -7.90 -1.08 9.01
CA ASN A 20 -9.34 -0.96 9.20
C ASN A 20 -10.02 -2.33 9.07
N ASP A 21 -10.86 -2.64 10.05
CA ASP A 21 -11.81 -3.76 9.96
C ASP A 21 -12.68 -3.62 8.70
N GLY A 22 -12.76 -4.68 7.89
CA GLY A 22 -13.42 -4.69 6.57
C GLY A 22 -12.62 -4.07 5.42
N GLY A 23 -11.45 -3.49 5.69
CA GLY A 23 -10.58 -2.83 4.73
C GLY A 23 -10.94 -1.37 4.47
N LEU A 24 -10.40 -0.82 3.38
CA LEU A 24 -10.67 0.53 2.90
C LEU A 24 -11.15 0.50 1.45
N VAL A 25 -12.07 1.39 1.11
CA VAL A 25 -12.66 1.49 -0.24
C VAL A 25 -11.86 2.46 -1.11
N ALA A 26 -11.99 2.32 -2.44
CA ALA A 26 -11.49 3.31 -3.39
C ALA A 26 -12.01 4.71 -3.06
N GLY A 27 -11.21 5.74 -3.32
CA GLY A 27 -11.50 7.14 -2.95
C GLY A 27 -11.15 7.51 -1.51
N THR A 28 -10.72 6.55 -0.67
CA THR A 28 -10.27 6.86 0.70
C THR A 28 -8.92 7.60 0.67
N ALA A 29 -8.86 8.79 1.25
CA ALA A 29 -7.61 9.53 1.44
C ALA A 29 -6.82 9.00 2.64
N LEU A 30 -5.57 8.61 2.46
CA LEU A 30 -4.69 8.20 3.57
C LEU A 30 -4.06 9.43 4.24
N SER A 31 -3.94 9.43 5.58
CA SER A 31 -3.54 10.62 6.37
C SER A 31 -2.17 11.22 6.03
N ALA A 32 -1.29 10.49 5.35
CA ALA A 32 0.02 10.96 4.88
C ALA A 32 0.46 10.20 3.62
N GLY A 33 -0.48 9.95 2.72
CA GLY A 33 -0.27 9.10 1.55
C GLY A 33 -1.27 9.38 0.42
N PRO A 34 -1.31 8.51 -0.59
CA PRO A 34 -2.20 8.68 -1.74
C PRO A 34 -3.67 8.47 -1.36
N VAL A 35 -4.55 8.82 -2.29
CA VAL A 35 -5.95 8.38 -2.28
C VAL A 35 -5.99 6.98 -2.87
N LEU A 36 -6.76 6.08 -2.25
CA LEU A 36 -6.91 4.71 -2.76
C LEU A 36 -7.57 4.71 -4.14
N LEU A 37 -6.97 3.99 -5.08
CA LEU A 37 -7.54 3.76 -6.40
C LEU A 37 -8.46 2.53 -6.42
N ASP A 38 -8.15 1.55 -5.57
CA ASP A 38 -8.84 0.28 -5.45
C ASP A 38 -9.37 0.06 -4.03
N ARG A 39 -10.29 -0.89 -3.87
CA ARG A 39 -10.59 -1.43 -2.54
C ARG A 39 -9.37 -2.25 -2.06
N VAL A 40 -8.88 -1.96 -0.86
CA VAL A 40 -7.79 -2.70 -0.23
C VAL A 40 -8.34 -3.42 1.03
N PRO A 41 -8.35 -4.76 1.06
CA PRO A 41 -8.82 -5.50 2.23
C PRO A 41 -7.94 -5.28 3.46
N GLN A 42 -8.49 -5.56 4.63
CA GLN A 42 -7.72 -5.56 5.88
C GLN A 42 -6.50 -6.51 5.77
N GLY A 43 -5.37 -6.11 6.35
CA GLY A 43 -4.13 -6.87 6.35
C GLY A 43 -3.35 -6.85 5.04
N HIS A 44 -3.91 -6.28 3.97
CA HIS A 44 -3.27 -6.18 2.67
C HIS A 44 -2.51 -4.86 2.52
N THR A 45 -1.59 -4.84 1.57
CA THR A 45 -0.64 -3.75 1.33
C THR A 45 -1.14 -2.79 0.25
N VAL A 46 -0.89 -1.50 0.45
CA VAL A 46 -1.15 -0.44 -0.54
C VAL A 46 0.17 0.24 -0.92
N GLY A 47 0.34 0.54 -2.21
CA GLY A 47 1.46 1.37 -2.68
C GLY A 47 1.35 2.81 -2.19
N LEU A 48 2.39 3.32 -1.55
CA LEU A 48 2.45 4.72 -1.07
C LEU A 48 3.02 5.68 -2.13
N VAL A 49 3.71 5.14 -3.12
CA VAL A 49 4.27 5.81 -4.29
C VAL A 49 4.06 4.92 -5.51
N ASP A 50 4.32 5.44 -6.70
CA ASP A 50 4.40 4.60 -7.90
C ASP A 50 5.59 3.64 -7.79
N ILE A 51 5.34 2.37 -8.04
CA ILE A 51 6.35 1.29 -8.05
C ILE A 51 6.34 0.71 -9.46
N ALA A 52 7.46 0.79 -10.18
CA ALA A 52 7.57 0.23 -11.51
C ALA A 52 7.46 -1.31 -11.47
N ALA A 53 7.10 -1.93 -12.58
CA ALA A 53 7.31 -3.37 -12.76
C ALA A 53 8.78 -3.73 -12.47
N ASP A 54 9.00 -4.91 -11.88
CA ASP A 54 10.29 -5.43 -11.45
C ASP A 54 11.00 -4.62 -10.34
N ALA A 55 10.38 -3.56 -9.82
CA ALA A 55 10.91 -2.81 -8.69
C ALA A 55 10.51 -3.45 -7.35
N PRO A 56 11.32 -3.27 -6.29
CA PRO A 56 11.04 -3.86 -4.99
C PRO A 56 9.89 -3.16 -4.26
N GLU A 57 8.97 -3.96 -3.75
CA GLU A 57 8.11 -3.55 -2.63
C GLU A 57 8.95 -3.57 -1.35
N GLN A 58 8.97 -2.45 -0.63
CA GLN A 58 9.85 -2.21 0.49
C GLN A 58 9.06 -1.94 1.76
N ARG A 59 9.26 -2.81 2.74
CA ARG A 59 8.87 -2.58 4.13
C ARG A 59 10.14 -2.39 4.95
N TYR A 60 10.16 -1.42 5.85
CA TYR A 60 11.40 -1.03 6.55
C TYR A 60 12.51 -0.45 5.65
N GLY A 61 12.22 -0.12 4.39
CA GLY A 61 13.26 0.18 3.39
C GLY A 61 14.02 -1.06 2.93
N ILE A 62 13.53 -2.26 3.26
CA ILE A 62 14.09 -3.55 2.86
C ILE A 62 13.13 -4.18 1.84
N PRO A 63 13.61 -4.69 0.70
CA PRO A 63 12.80 -5.45 -0.24
C PRO A 63 12.11 -6.63 0.45
N ILE A 64 10.80 -6.74 0.30
CA ILE A 64 9.98 -7.87 0.78
C ILE A 64 9.35 -8.68 -0.36
N GLY A 65 9.53 -8.22 -1.59
CA GLY A 65 9.01 -8.82 -2.81
C GLY A 65 9.26 -7.89 -3.99
N ILE A 66 8.93 -8.34 -5.20
CA ILE A 66 9.07 -7.59 -6.44
C ILE A 66 7.69 -7.36 -7.06
N ALA A 67 7.47 -6.17 -7.61
CA ALA A 67 6.22 -5.86 -8.29
C ALA A 67 6.16 -6.56 -9.65
N LEU A 68 5.26 -7.54 -9.84
CA LEU A 68 5.09 -8.24 -11.12
C LEU A 68 4.59 -7.34 -12.27
N LYS A 69 4.04 -6.18 -11.93
CA LYS A 69 3.58 -5.14 -12.84
C LYS A 69 3.71 -3.80 -12.14
N SER A 70 3.66 -2.70 -12.88
CA SER A 70 3.64 -1.38 -12.27
C SER A 70 2.43 -1.22 -11.34
N ILE A 71 2.68 -0.66 -10.15
CA ILE A 71 1.70 -0.38 -9.11
C ILE A 71 1.65 1.14 -8.94
N SER A 72 0.52 1.75 -9.25
CA SER A 72 0.32 3.18 -8.99
C SER A 72 0.18 3.44 -7.49
N ALA A 73 0.56 4.63 -7.04
CA ALA A 73 0.29 5.08 -5.68
C ALA A 73 -1.22 4.96 -5.37
N GLY A 74 -1.56 4.33 -4.26
CA GLY A 74 -2.95 4.10 -3.84
C GLY A 74 -3.58 2.82 -4.38
N SER A 75 -2.90 2.06 -5.25
CA SER A 75 -3.37 0.74 -5.67
C SER A 75 -3.01 -0.35 -4.67
N TRP A 76 -3.81 -1.42 -4.67
CA TRP A 76 -3.48 -2.64 -3.95
C TRP A 76 -2.16 -3.21 -4.51
N ALA A 77 -1.21 -3.45 -3.60
CA ALA A 77 0.09 -4.04 -3.90
C ALA A 77 0.12 -5.50 -3.43
N PRO A 78 -0.27 -6.48 -4.26
CA PRO A 78 -0.13 -7.89 -3.93
C PRO A 78 1.35 -8.26 -4.07
N ALA A 79 2.10 -8.32 -2.97
CA ALA A 79 3.48 -8.80 -3.00
C ALA A 79 3.54 -10.20 -3.63
N VAL A 80 4.35 -10.38 -4.67
CA VAL A 80 4.61 -11.70 -5.28
C VAL A 80 5.99 -11.72 -5.93
N GLY A 81 6.86 -12.61 -5.45
CA GLY A 81 8.23 -12.80 -5.91
C GLY A 81 9.12 -13.29 -4.78
#